data_AF-K8XIR9-F1
#
_entry.id   AF-K8XIR9-F1
#
_cell.length_a   1.000
_cell.length_b   1.000
_cell.length_c   1.000
_cell.angle_alpha   90.00
_cell.angle_beta   90.00
_cell.angle_gamma   90.00
#
_symmetry.space_group_name_H-M   'P 1'
#
loop_
_entity.id
_entity.type
_entity.pdbx_description
1 polymer ?
#
loop_
_entity_poly.entity_id
_entity_poly.type
_entity_poly.pdbx_seq_one_letter_code
_entity_poly.pdbx_strand_id
1 'polypeptide(L)'
;MSHEDNGGAAMYDLPMTNLHEALAQIDKANARLARNNIAERFTYVLDPYTREETNALGITTAQERVRLDLSAPRIGFDGWVFVARLVEEEAGYVTFCVPGQNLDGWARPDTPHCDYCGKFRRRAKLYVLRHTDTGEIKQVGASCITLFLGVKVAGLWTLEYDLDEHLPALGGEEWGEPVARGDRSLHKLDTIALALAFSEGGRGYISRARARDREIPATADTIATAVWGLQFIRNQELRRELAEGVTEARRIRTEQPELIDAVLASASTVDQASDYGMNLRTLLAGDYVSAKSVGIAASLVAVYARQQQHEAERATIAPGFVAPKGAKVTDLDATVTVSRIIPGHYGAKTLLVLRTEGNQLVKWFATGLRDFEPGQRVRILRATVKDHETFRGQDQTVVTRAKLEDFEPAV
;
A
#
# COMPACT_ATOMS: atom_id res chain seq x y z
N MET A 1 -0.01 38.39 18.96
CA MET A 1 1.28 38.30 18.24
C MET A 1 1.24 37.03 17.42
N SER A 2 0.85 37.22 16.17
CA SER A 2 0.67 36.20 15.14
C SER A 2 2.03 35.65 14.72
N HIS A 3 2.21 34.33 14.83
CA HIS A 3 3.26 33.62 14.13
C HIS A 3 2.91 33.60 12.64
N GLU A 4 3.62 34.41 11.85
CA GLU A 4 3.64 34.29 10.40
C GLU A 4 4.44 33.04 10.03
N ASP A 5 3.69 32.04 9.58
CA ASP A 5 4.16 30.78 9.02
C ASP A 5 4.61 31.02 7.57
N ASN A 6 5.92 31.27 7.41
CA ASN A 6 6.57 31.60 6.15
C ASN A 6 6.55 30.36 5.23
N GLY A 7 5.61 30.33 4.29
CA GLY A 7 5.51 29.29 3.26
C GLY A 7 6.82 29.18 2.49
N GLY A 8 7.45 28.01 2.54
CA GLY A 8 8.83 27.79 2.10
C GLY A 8 9.12 28.29 0.68
N ALA A 9 9.92 29.35 0.57
CA ALA A 9 10.52 29.79 -0.67
C ALA A 9 11.62 28.80 -1.10
N ALA A 10 11.70 28.51 -2.40
CA ALA A 10 12.76 27.67 -2.96
C ALA A 10 13.87 28.57 -3.52
N MET A 11 15.11 28.37 -3.05
CA MET A 11 16.30 29.08 -3.50
C MET A 11 17.04 28.25 -4.56
N TYR A 12 17.37 28.86 -5.70
CA TYR A 12 18.12 28.25 -6.79
C TYR A 12 19.40 29.02 -7.06
N ASP A 13 20.54 28.34 -7.21
CA ASP A 13 21.83 28.96 -7.57
C ASP A 13 22.22 28.56 -9.00
N LEU A 14 22.21 29.53 -9.92
CA LEU A 14 22.45 29.29 -11.35
C LEU A 14 23.49 30.25 -11.95
N PRO A 15 24.21 29.85 -13.02
CA PRO A 15 25.03 30.76 -13.81
C PRO A 15 24.19 31.90 -14.40
N MET A 16 24.75 33.11 -14.47
CA MET A 16 24.04 34.29 -14.99
C MET A 16 23.53 34.08 -16.43
N THR A 17 24.23 33.28 -17.23
CA THR A 17 23.84 32.92 -18.61
C THR A 17 22.50 32.19 -18.70
N ASN A 18 22.07 31.50 -17.64
CA ASN A 18 20.86 30.68 -17.62
C ASN A 18 19.64 31.43 -17.07
N LEU A 19 19.84 32.64 -16.54
CA LEU A 19 18.78 33.44 -15.92
C LEU A 19 17.63 33.74 -16.90
N HIS A 20 17.94 34.11 -18.14
CA HIS A 20 16.94 34.45 -19.15
C HIS A 20 15.97 33.28 -19.42
N GLU A 21 16.47 32.04 -19.48
CA GLU A 21 15.63 30.86 -19.68
C GLU A 21 14.74 30.58 -18.45
N ALA A 22 15.30 30.73 -17.24
CA ALA A 22 14.55 30.58 -15.99
C ALA A 22 13.38 31.58 -15.93
N LEU A 23 13.62 32.86 -16.23
CA LEU A 23 12.59 33.90 -16.26
C LEU A 23 11.50 33.62 -17.31
N ALA A 24 11.89 33.16 -18.51
CA ALA A 24 10.93 32.81 -19.56
C ALA A 24 10.00 31.63 -19.15
N GLN A 25 10.46 30.71 -18.30
CA GLN A 25 9.61 29.64 -17.76
C GLN A 25 8.63 30.15 -16.70
N ILE A 26 9.06 31.09 -15.85
CA ILE A 26 8.21 31.76 -14.86
C ILE A 26 7.09 32.52 -15.57
N ASP A 27 7.41 33.27 -16.63
CA ASP A 27 6.41 34.01 -17.42
C ASP A 27 5.40 33.09 -18.10
N LYS A 28 5.86 31.98 -18.69
CA LYS A 28 4.98 30.96 -19.27
C LYS A 28 4.06 30.34 -18.23
N ALA A 29 4.52 30.16 -16.99
CA ALA A 29 3.69 29.68 -15.89
C ALA A 29 2.63 30.73 -15.50
N ASN A 30 3.03 31.98 -15.28
CA ASN A 30 2.13 33.08 -14.96
C ASN A 30 1.07 33.34 -16.05
N ALA A 31 1.44 33.27 -17.33
CA ALA A 31 0.50 33.39 -18.45
C ALA A 31 -0.48 32.21 -18.55
N ARG A 32 -0.13 31.02 -18.02
CA ARG A 32 -1.08 29.92 -17.87
C ARG A 32 -2.04 30.19 -16.72
N LEU A 33 -1.55 30.66 -15.57
CA LEU A 33 -2.41 31.03 -14.43
C LEU A 33 -3.46 32.07 -14.84
N ALA A 34 -3.04 33.14 -15.54
CA ALA A 34 -3.93 34.17 -16.05
C ALA A 34 -5.05 33.64 -16.97
N ARG A 35 -4.71 32.73 -17.90
CA ARG A 35 -5.69 32.13 -18.83
C ARG A 35 -6.73 31.24 -18.14
N ASN A 36 -6.46 30.78 -16.93
CA ASN A 36 -7.37 29.94 -16.16
C ASN A 36 -8.02 30.72 -15.02
N ASN A 37 -8.06 32.07 -15.10
CA ASN A 37 -8.64 32.98 -14.09
C ASN A 37 -8.07 32.83 -12.68
N ILE A 38 -6.81 32.39 -12.57
CA ILE A 38 -6.09 32.28 -11.29
C ILE A 38 -5.41 33.64 -11.04
N ALA A 39 -5.57 34.21 -9.84
CA ALA A 39 -5.07 35.56 -9.52
C ALA A 39 -3.59 35.55 -9.09
N GLU A 40 -3.14 34.46 -8.47
CA GLU A 40 -1.80 34.27 -7.91
C GLU A 40 -0.74 34.19 -9.01
N ARG A 41 0.46 34.69 -8.71
CA ARG A 41 1.61 34.68 -9.63
C ARG A 41 2.85 34.20 -8.90
N PHE A 42 3.74 33.53 -9.63
CA PHE A 42 5.11 33.34 -9.18
C PHE A 42 5.82 34.69 -9.19
N THR A 43 6.35 35.09 -8.04
CA THR A 43 7.25 36.22 -7.86
C THR A 43 8.64 35.70 -7.51
N TYR A 44 9.68 36.49 -7.77
CA TYR A 44 11.04 36.08 -7.48
C TYR A 44 11.90 37.25 -7.00
N VAL A 45 12.96 36.93 -6.26
CA VAL A 45 14.04 37.85 -5.91
C VAL A 45 15.34 37.32 -6.52
N LEU A 46 16.17 38.20 -7.05
CA LEU A 46 17.47 37.86 -7.64
C LEU A 46 18.58 38.49 -6.81
N ASP A 47 19.58 37.69 -6.46
CA ASP A 47 20.79 38.11 -5.76
C ASP A 47 22.03 37.70 -6.60
N PRO A 48 22.48 38.56 -7.53
CA PRO A 48 23.68 38.35 -8.33
C PRO A 48 24.95 38.35 -7.49
N TYR A 49 25.87 37.42 -7.76
CA TYR A 49 27.17 37.37 -7.09
C TYR A 49 28.26 36.77 -7.99
N THR A 50 29.51 37.05 -7.65
CA THR A 50 30.67 36.43 -8.31
C THR A 50 31.19 35.29 -7.45
N ARG A 51 31.26 34.08 -8.00
CA ARG A 51 31.89 32.92 -7.36
C ARG A 51 33.31 32.79 -7.87
N GLU A 52 34.27 32.94 -6.97
CA GLU A 52 35.68 32.66 -7.24
C GLU A 52 36.02 31.25 -6.74
N GLU A 53 36.74 30.48 -7.56
CA GLU A 53 37.19 29.13 -7.22
C GLU A 53 38.62 28.94 -7.71
N THR A 54 39.50 28.54 -6.79
CA THR A 54 40.89 28.18 -7.12
C THR A 54 40.93 26.69 -7.41
N ASN A 55 41.28 26.32 -8.64
CA ASN A 55 41.37 24.92 -9.02
C ASN A 55 42.63 24.24 -8.44
N ALA A 56 42.75 22.92 -8.63
CA ALA A 56 43.89 22.13 -8.15
C ALA A 56 45.26 22.55 -8.74
N LEU A 57 45.28 23.42 -9.77
CA LEU A 57 46.49 23.97 -10.37
C LEU A 57 46.86 25.35 -9.79
N GLY A 58 46.13 25.85 -8.79
CA GLY A 58 46.38 27.15 -8.16
C GLY A 58 45.87 28.35 -8.98
N ILE A 59 45.06 28.11 -10.02
CA ILE A 59 44.49 29.16 -10.87
C ILE A 59 43.10 29.51 -10.32
N THR A 60 42.91 30.77 -9.93
CA THR A 60 41.58 31.30 -9.55
C THR A 60 40.79 31.67 -10.79
N THR A 61 39.60 31.09 -10.93
CA THR A 61 38.61 31.48 -11.93
C THR A 61 37.43 32.14 -11.25
N ALA A 62 36.82 33.11 -11.93
CA ALA A 62 35.61 33.81 -11.47
C ALA A 62 34.45 33.50 -12.41
N GLN A 63 33.27 33.23 -11.84
CA GLN A 63 32.03 33.03 -12.59
C GLN A 63 30.91 33.91 -12.01
N GLU A 64 30.23 34.65 -12.89
CA GLU A 64 29.01 35.37 -12.51
C GLU A 64 27.84 34.40 -12.33
N ARG A 65 27.17 34.50 -11.17
CA ARG A 65 26.07 33.64 -10.74
C ARG A 65 24.95 34.48 -10.17
N VAL A 66 23.78 33.87 -9.99
CA VAL A 66 22.62 34.50 -9.36
C VAL A 66 21.92 33.49 -8.48
N ARG A 67 21.59 33.91 -7.25
CA ARG A 67 20.62 33.20 -6.42
C ARG A 67 19.24 33.73 -6.76
N LEU A 68 18.34 32.82 -7.12
CA LEU A 68 16.95 33.10 -7.44
C LEU A 68 16.08 32.52 -6.33
N ASP A 69 15.48 33.39 -5.54
CA ASP A 69 14.48 33.01 -4.55
C ASP A 69 13.11 33.09 -5.19
N LEU A 70 12.50 31.93 -5.44
CA LEU A 70 11.18 31.84 -6.06
C LEU A 70 10.11 31.71 -4.98
N SER A 71 9.09 32.57 -5.04
CA SER A 71 7.90 32.42 -4.19
C SER A 71 7.22 31.09 -4.50
N ALA A 72 6.86 30.33 -3.47
CA ALA A 72 5.90 29.26 -3.58
C ALA A 72 4.52 29.86 -3.26
N PRO A 73 3.73 30.34 -4.25
CA PRO A 73 2.34 30.67 -3.97
C PRO A 73 1.70 29.44 -3.33
N ARG A 74 0.91 29.64 -2.26
CA ARG A 74 0.11 28.58 -1.63
C ARG A 74 -0.99 28.18 -2.60
N ILE A 75 -0.63 27.45 -3.65
CA ILE A 75 -1.61 26.97 -4.60
C ILE A 75 -2.15 25.64 -4.06
N GLY A 76 -2.97 25.70 -3.02
CA GLY A 76 -4.07 24.76 -2.88
C GLY A 76 -5.24 25.42 -3.59
N PHE A 77 -5.62 24.95 -4.78
CA PHE A 77 -6.69 25.60 -5.53
C PHE A 77 -8.04 25.10 -5.01
N ASP A 78 -8.87 26.04 -4.55
CA ASP A 78 -10.34 25.96 -4.58
C ASP A 78 -10.93 24.63 -4.08
N GLY A 79 -10.50 24.16 -2.90
CA GLY A 79 -11.04 22.95 -2.27
C GLY A 79 -10.67 21.62 -2.94
N TRP A 80 -9.85 21.58 -3.99
CA TRP A 80 -9.48 20.32 -4.66
C TRP A 80 -8.36 19.58 -3.95
N VAL A 81 -8.60 18.30 -3.63
CA VAL A 81 -7.62 17.38 -3.04
C VAL A 81 -7.31 16.22 -3.96
N PHE A 82 -6.07 15.72 -3.88
CA PHE A 82 -5.65 14.54 -4.61
C PHE A 82 -6.21 13.27 -3.97
N VAL A 83 -6.85 12.42 -4.79
CA VAL A 83 -7.48 11.17 -4.33
C VAL A 83 -6.70 9.96 -4.76
N ALA A 84 -6.43 9.81 -6.06
CA ALA A 84 -5.78 8.63 -6.59
C ALA A 84 -5.00 8.90 -7.87
N ARG A 85 -3.94 8.12 -8.12
CA ARG A 85 -3.32 8.03 -9.45
C ARG A 85 -3.84 6.80 -10.20
N LEU A 86 -3.90 6.90 -11.50
CA LEU A 86 -4.23 5.82 -12.43
C LEU A 86 -2.99 5.39 -13.19
N VAL A 87 -2.81 4.08 -13.31
CA VAL A 87 -1.80 3.43 -14.15
C VAL A 87 -2.55 2.60 -15.19
N GLU A 88 -2.23 2.79 -16.46
CA GLU A 88 -2.73 1.92 -17.54
C GLU A 88 -1.99 0.59 -17.48
N GLU A 89 -2.73 -0.51 -17.50
CA GLU A 89 -2.27 -1.89 -17.60
C GLU A 89 -2.96 -2.55 -18.79
N GLU A 90 -2.50 -3.74 -19.17
CA GLU A 90 -2.95 -4.45 -20.38
C GLU A 90 -4.48 -4.59 -20.47
N ALA A 91 -5.14 -4.91 -19.36
CA ALA A 91 -6.59 -5.14 -19.31
C ALA A 91 -7.38 -3.93 -18.76
N GLY A 92 -6.75 -2.77 -18.58
CA GLY A 92 -7.42 -1.55 -18.12
C GLY A 92 -6.62 -0.76 -17.10
N TYR A 93 -7.28 0.14 -16.37
CA TYR A 93 -6.58 0.98 -15.39
C TYR A 93 -6.48 0.31 -14.03
N VAL A 94 -5.42 0.61 -13.28
CA VAL A 94 -5.20 0.32 -11.85
C VAL A 94 -5.15 1.63 -11.08
N THR A 95 -5.78 1.69 -9.91
CA THR A 95 -5.86 2.89 -9.06
C THR A 95 -4.98 2.77 -7.84
N PHE A 96 -4.29 3.85 -7.49
CA PHE A 96 -3.56 3.94 -6.22
C PHE A 96 -4.15 5.09 -5.44
N CYS A 97 -5.10 4.77 -4.56
CA CYS A 97 -5.75 5.72 -3.68
C CYS A 97 -4.81 6.12 -2.54
N VAL A 98 -4.83 7.41 -2.17
CA VAL A 98 -4.07 7.91 -1.02
C VAL A 98 -4.75 7.44 0.27
N PRO A 99 -3.98 7.10 1.32
CA PRO A 99 -4.55 6.77 2.63
C PRO A 99 -5.54 7.83 3.12
N GLY A 100 -6.70 7.38 3.60
CA GLY A 100 -7.77 8.26 4.09
C GLY A 100 -8.70 8.84 3.02
N GLN A 101 -8.46 8.56 1.73
CA GLN A 101 -9.35 8.92 0.63
C GLN A 101 -10.13 7.70 0.12
N ASN A 102 -11.22 7.94 -0.61
CA ASN A 102 -11.99 6.91 -1.30
C ASN A 102 -12.39 7.35 -2.72
N LEU A 103 -12.79 6.37 -3.53
CA LEU A 103 -13.24 6.57 -4.92
C LEU A 103 -14.78 6.59 -5.04
N ASP A 104 -15.50 6.88 -3.97
CA ASP A 104 -16.98 6.91 -3.99
C ASP A 104 -17.47 7.98 -4.97
N GLY A 105 -18.41 7.61 -5.85
CA GLY A 105 -18.94 8.50 -6.89
C GLY A 105 -18.06 8.59 -8.14
N TRP A 106 -16.95 7.86 -8.21
CA TRP A 106 -16.10 7.76 -9.39
C TRP A 106 -16.11 6.34 -9.96
N ALA A 107 -16.16 6.24 -11.29
CA ALA A 107 -16.07 4.97 -12.00
C ALA A 107 -14.74 4.88 -12.74
N ARG A 108 -14.13 3.70 -12.70
CA ARG A 108 -12.90 3.41 -13.44
C ARG A 108 -13.13 3.63 -14.93
N PRO A 109 -12.28 4.41 -15.62
CA PRO A 109 -12.52 4.75 -17.01
C PRO A 109 -12.19 3.56 -17.92
N ASP A 110 -12.93 3.42 -19.01
CA ASP A 110 -12.56 2.51 -20.11
C ASP A 110 -11.56 3.15 -21.07
N THR A 111 -11.43 4.49 -21.05
CA THR A 111 -10.58 5.24 -21.98
C THR A 111 -9.82 6.40 -21.31
N PRO A 112 -8.61 6.75 -21.79
CA PRO A 112 -7.80 7.83 -21.23
C PRO A 112 -8.34 9.22 -21.59
N HIS A 113 -9.33 9.68 -20.84
CA HIS A 113 -9.87 11.03 -20.96
C HIS A 113 -9.42 11.95 -19.81
N CYS A 114 -9.59 13.25 -20.02
CA CYS A 114 -9.34 14.28 -19.02
C CYS A 114 -10.58 15.16 -18.98
N ASP A 115 -11.25 15.21 -17.84
CA ASP A 115 -12.50 15.96 -17.64
C ASP A 115 -12.30 17.47 -17.78
N TYR A 116 -11.05 17.92 -17.61
CA TYR A 116 -10.71 19.33 -17.75
C TYR A 116 -10.56 19.76 -19.20
N CYS A 117 -9.62 19.16 -19.93
CA CYS A 117 -9.25 19.65 -21.27
C CYS A 117 -9.98 18.94 -22.41
N GLY A 118 -10.69 17.84 -22.13
CA GLY A 118 -11.42 17.04 -23.12
C GLY A 118 -10.57 16.37 -24.21
N LYS A 119 -9.26 16.65 -24.28
CA LYS A 119 -8.39 16.12 -25.35
C LYS A 119 -8.19 14.63 -25.17
N PHE A 120 -8.42 13.85 -26.21
CA PHE A 120 -8.08 12.43 -26.23
C PHE A 120 -6.59 12.26 -26.56
N ARG A 121 -5.82 11.69 -25.62
CA ARG A 121 -4.39 11.39 -25.78
C ARG A 121 -4.11 10.13 -24.97
N ARG A 122 -3.29 9.21 -25.49
CA ARG A 122 -2.70 8.15 -24.64
C ARG A 122 -1.88 8.83 -23.55
N ARG A 123 -2.38 8.80 -22.32
CA ARG A 123 -1.77 9.47 -21.17
C ARG A 123 -1.15 8.41 -20.29
N ALA A 124 0.17 8.43 -20.18
CA ALA A 124 0.91 7.55 -19.27
C ALA A 124 0.59 7.78 -17.78
N LYS A 125 -0.02 8.94 -17.44
CA LYS A 125 -0.34 9.36 -16.07
C LYS A 125 -1.68 10.10 -16.03
N LEU A 126 -2.62 9.54 -15.28
CA LEU A 126 -3.95 10.08 -14.99
C LEU A 126 -4.13 10.15 -13.47
N TYR A 127 -4.97 11.07 -13.02
CA TYR A 127 -5.20 11.35 -11.60
C TYR A 127 -6.66 11.64 -11.33
N VAL A 128 -7.14 11.28 -10.15
CA VAL A 128 -8.46 11.58 -9.62
C VAL A 128 -8.32 12.62 -8.54
N LEU A 129 -9.13 13.67 -8.62
CA LEU A 129 -9.22 14.76 -7.66
C LEU A 129 -10.64 14.85 -7.13
N ARG A 130 -10.80 15.28 -5.88
CA ARG A 130 -12.11 15.54 -5.27
C ARG A 130 -12.14 16.94 -4.68
N HIS A 131 -13.23 17.67 -4.89
CA HIS A 131 -13.47 18.92 -4.23
C HIS A 131 -14.02 18.67 -2.82
N THR A 132 -13.44 19.28 -1.79
CA THR A 132 -13.78 19.07 -0.37
C THR A 132 -15.21 19.51 -0.06
N ASP A 133 -15.63 20.65 -0.60
CA ASP A 133 -16.91 21.26 -0.23
C ASP A 133 -18.10 20.71 -1.02
N THR A 134 -17.93 20.47 -2.33
CA THR A 134 -19.01 19.97 -3.20
C THR A 134 -19.03 18.46 -3.34
N GLY A 135 -17.93 17.78 -3.00
CA GLY A 135 -17.74 16.35 -3.25
C GLY A 135 -17.52 15.99 -4.73
N GLU A 136 -17.49 16.98 -5.64
CA GLU A 136 -17.28 16.77 -7.08
C GLU A 136 -15.95 16.04 -7.33
N ILE A 137 -15.94 15.12 -8.30
CA ILE A 137 -14.76 14.33 -8.67
C ILE A 137 -14.38 14.62 -10.10
N LYS A 138 -13.09 14.78 -10.37
CA LYS A 138 -12.54 14.94 -11.72
C LYS A 138 -11.35 14.03 -11.95
N GLN A 139 -11.33 13.41 -13.14
CA GLN A 139 -10.18 12.73 -13.71
C GLN A 139 -9.38 13.69 -14.59
N VAL A 140 -8.10 13.87 -14.30
CA VAL A 140 -7.24 14.82 -15.01
C VAL A 140 -5.90 14.21 -15.37
N GLY A 141 -5.34 14.64 -16.50
CA GLY A 141 -3.99 14.26 -16.92
C GLY A 141 -2.88 15.03 -16.20
N ALA A 142 -1.66 14.52 -16.26
CA ALA A 142 -0.46 15.12 -15.65
C ALA A 142 -0.20 16.59 -16.00
N SER A 143 -0.59 17.05 -17.18
CA SER A 143 -0.44 18.45 -17.56
C SER A 143 -1.57 19.36 -17.08
N CYS A 144 -2.71 18.79 -16.70
CA CYS A 144 -3.90 19.54 -16.27
C CYS A 144 -4.06 19.56 -14.76
N ILE A 145 -3.57 18.54 -14.04
CA ILE A 145 -3.63 18.47 -12.57
C ILE A 145 -3.01 19.71 -11.89
N THR A 146 -2.03 20.33 -12.53
CA THR A 146 -1.36 21.54 -12.04
C THR A 146 -2.29 22.76 -11.99
N LEU A 147 -3.44 22.69 -12.66
CA LEU A 147 -4.47 23.74 -12.62
C LEU A 147 -5.36 23.59 -11.39
N PHE A 148 -5.40 22.40 -10.79
CA PHE A 148 -6.20 22.08 -9.61
C PHE A 148 -5.37 22.03 -8.33
N LEU A 149 -4.11 21.62 -8.44
CA LEU A 149 -3.20 21.56 -7.29
C LEU A 149 -2.15 22.65 -7.34
N GLY A 150 -2.09 23.44 -8.44
CA GLY A 150 -1.20 24.58 -8.58
C GLY A 150 0.29 24.32 -8.70
N VAL A 151 0.74 23.22 -8.12
CA VAL A 151 2.07 22.67 -8.32
C VAL A 151 2.03 21.79 -9.58
N LYS A 152 3.09 21.86 -10.39
CA LYS A 152 3.33 20.78 -11.35
C LYS A 152 3.42 19.50 -10.54
N VAL A 153 2.70 18.45 -10.93
CA VAL A 153 2.81 17.13 -10.28
C VAL A 153 4.07 16.41 -10.77
N ALA A 154 5.18 17.13 -10.68
CA ALA A 154 6.49 16.65 -10.34
C ALA A 154 6.72 17.21 -8.93
N GLY A 155 6.14 16.57 -7.91
CA GLY A 155 6.09 17.20 -6.57
C GLY A 155 5.11 16.63 -5.54
N LEU A 156 4.42 15.50 -5.80
CA LEU A 156 3.82 14.71 -4.71
C LEU A 156 4.83 13.66 -4.18
N TRP A 157 6.11 14.05 -4.16
CA TRP A 157 7.30 13.28 -3.76
C TRP A 157 7.74 13.62 -2.33
N THR A 158 6.96 14.39 -1.57
CA THR A 158 7.12 14.46 -0.10
C THR A 158 6.79 13.15 0.62
N LEU A 159 6.61 12.05 -0.13
CA LEU A 159 6.58 10.67 0.35
C LEU A 159 7.67 9.75 -0.23
N GLU A 160 8.63 10.26 -1.02
CA GLU A 160 9.98 9.71 -1.29
C GLU A 160 10.63 10.47 -2.46
N TYR A 161 11.95 10.55 -2.49
CA TYR A 161 12.80 11.53 -3.15
C TYR A 161 12.85 11.56 -4.70
N ASP A 162 13.43 12.67 -5.15
CA ASP A 162 14.24 12.93 -6.35
C ASP A 162 13.64 13.50 -7.64
N LEU A 163 14.20 14.67 -7.94
CA LEU A 163 13.84 15.62 -8.98
C LEU A 163 15.09 15.84 -9.83
N ASP A 164 15.67 14.76 -10.36
CA ASP A 164 16.78 14.84 -11.31
C ASP A 164 16.55 13.88 -12.49
N GLU A 165 15.75 14.33 -13.46
CA GLU A 165 15.75 13.73 -14.81
C GLU A 165 16.23 14.71 -15.90
N HIS A 166 16.60 15.96 -15.57
CA HIS A 166 17.07 16.93 -16.58
C HIS A 166 18.29 17.77 -16.18
N LEU A 167 19.33 17.13 -15.63
CA LEU A 167 20.70 17.62 -15.76
C LEU A 167 21.57 16.53 -16.43
N PRO A 168 22.39 16.89 -17.43
CA PRO A 168 23.23 15.93 -18.14
C PRO A 168 24.29 15.35 -17.20
N ALA A 169 24.58 14.06 -17.40
CA ALA A 169 25.44 13.22 -16.57
C ALA A 169 26.73 13.90 -16.08
N LEU A 170 26.82 14.11 -14.77
CA LEU A 170 28.07 14.22 -14.01
C LEU A 170 27.90 13.40 -12.73
N GLY A 171 28.88 12.54 -12.46
CA GLY A 171 28.74 11.37 -11.62
C GLY A 171 28.47 11.67 -10.14
N GLY A 172 27.60 10.84 -9.57
CA GLY A 172 27.36 10.70 -8.13
C GLY A 172 26.62 9.38 -7.94
N GLU A 173 27.14 8.51 -7.08
CA GLU A 173 26.56 7.20 -6.81
C GLU A 173 25.26 7.38 -6.00
N GLU A 174 24.14 7.25 -6.68
CA GLU A 174 22.78 7.37 -6.14
C GLU A 174 22.40 6.03 -5.47
N TRP A 175 22.49 6.02 -4.14
CA TRP A 175 21.97 4.95 -3.30
C TRP A 175 20.51 5.22 -2.98
N GLY A 176 19.59 4.37 -3.46
CA GLY A 176 18.24 4.31 -2.88
C GLY A 176 17.05 4.31 -3.83
N GLU A 177 17.14 3.70 -5.01
CA GLU A 177 16.03 2.99 -5.66
C GLU A 177 16.59 2.24 -6.89
N PRO A 178 16.25 0.97 -7.17
CA PRO A 178 16.40 0.45 -8.51
C PRO A 178 15.35 1.17 -9.37
N VAL A 179 15.75 2.32 -9.91
CA VAL A 179 14.97 3.04 -10.91
C VAL A 179 14.78 2.07 -12.08
N ALA A 180 13.61 1.47 -12.17
CA ALA A 180 13.16 0.81 -13.39
C ALA A 180 12.93 1.91 -14.44
N ARG A 181 14.02 2.43 -15.01
CA ARG A 181 13.99 3.23 -16.23
C ARG A 181 13.41 2.34 -17.33
N GLY A 182 12.16 2.60 -17.72
CA GLY A 182 11.47 1.95 -18.85
C GLY A 182 10.07 1.41 -18.53
N ASP A 183 9.32 1.13 -19.60
CA ASP A 183 8.04 0.41 -19.59
C ASP A 183 8.30 -1.09 -19.33
N ARG A 184 8.74 -1.39 -18.10
CA ARG A 184 9.13 -2.75 -17.70
C ARG A 184 7.93 -3.46 -17.11
N SER A 185 7.70 -4.68 -17.57
CA SER A 185 6.63 -5.54 -17.09
C SER A 185 7.14 -6.95 -16.84
N LEU A 186 6.47 -7.65 -15.95
CA LEU A 186 6.67 -9.07 -15.67
C LEU A 186 5.42 -9.84 -16.08
N HIS A 187 5.59 -11.07 -16.56
CA HIS A 187 4.44 -11.95 -16.72
C HIS A 187 3.79 -12.17 -15.35
N LYS A 188 2.45 -12.18 -15.27
CA LYS A 188 1.70 -12.28 -14.01
C LYS A 188 2.11 -13.51 -13.20
N LEU A 189 2.33 -14.64 -13.89
CA LEU A 189 2.71 -15.90 -13.27
C LEU A 189 4.15 -15.86 -12.72
N ASP A 190 5.08 -15.17 -13.38
CA ASP A 190 6.43 -14.95 -12.87
C ASP A 190 6.40 -14.01 -11.66
N THR A 191 5.52 -13.00 -11.68
CA THR A 191 5.28 -12.09 -10.55
C THR A 191 4.84 -12.87 -9.31
N ILE A 192 3.89 -13.79 -9.46
CA ILE A 192 3.43 -14.66 -8.36
C ILE A 192 4.55 -15.59 -7.88
N ALA A 193 5.28 -16.22 -8.80
CA ALA A 193 6.38 -17.12 -8.43
C ALA A 193 7.51 -16.40 -7.68
N LEU A 194 7.89 -15.20 -8.14
CA LEU A 194 8.86 -14.34 -7.46
C LEU A 194 8.36 -13.92 -6.07
N ALA A 195 7.09 -13.52 -5.97
CA ALA A 195 6.49 -13.17 -4.69
C ALA A 195 6.51 -14.33 -3.71
N LEU A 196 6.16 -15.56 -4.13
CA LEU A 196 6.23 -16.76 -3.29
C LEU A 196 7.65 -17.05 -2.82
N ALA A 197 8.64 -16.98 -3.73
CA ALA A 197 10.05 -17.23 -3.43
C ALA A 197 10.61 -16.22 -2.40
N PHE A 198 10.33 -14.93 -2.57
CA PHE A 198 10.82 -13.87 -1.69
C PHE A 198 9.95 -13.61 -0.44
N SER A 199 9.01 -14.51 -0.12
CA SER A 199 8.12 -14.33 1.03
C SER A 199 7.76 -15.62 1.75
N GLU A 200 8.62 -16.63 1.69
CA GLU A 200 8.41 -17.91 2.40
C GLU A 200 7.03 -18.55 2.08
N GLY A 201 6.67 -18.56 0.79
CA GLY A 201 5.37 -19.04 0.33
C GLY A 201 4.19 -18.09 0.66
N GLY A 202 4.47 -16.79 0.84
CA GLY A 202 3.49 -15.74 1.12
C GLY A 202 3.38 -15.33 2.59
N ARG A 203 3.89 -16.13 3.52
CA ARG A 203 3.82 -15.85 4.97
C ARG A 203 4.71 -14.68 5.39
N GLY A 204 5.87 -14.56 4.76
CA GLY A 204 6.84 -13.49 4.95
C GLY A 204 6.57 -12.25 4.09
N TYR A 205 5.39 -12.10 3.48
CA TYR A 205 5.13 -10.96 2.60
C TYR A 205 5.13 -9.64 3.39
N ILE A 206 5.89 -8.66 2.90
CA ILE A 206 6.03 -7.34 3.49
C ILE A 206 5.50 -6.30 2.51
N SER A 207 4.42 -5.60 2.90
CA SER A 207 3.89 -4.45 2.16
C SER A 207 4.81 -3.23 2.30
N ARG A 208 4.74 -2.27 1.36
CA ARG A 208 5.53 -1.03 1.46
C ARG A 208 5.26 -0.21 2.71
N ALA A 209 4.01 -0.16 3.17
CA ALA A 209 3.68 0.49 4.44
C ALA A 209 4.39 -0.19 5.62
N ARG A 210 4.33 -1.52 5.70
CA ARG A 210 4.98 -2.30 6.76
C ARG A 210 6.51 -2.25 6.68
N ALA A 211 7.06 -2.20 5.47
CA ALA A 211 8.49 -2.03 5.21
C ALA A 211 8.99 -0.70 5.79
N ARG A 212 8.29 0.40 5.51
CA ARG A 212 8.59 1.73 6.04
C ARG A 212 8.56 1.77 7.57
N ASP A 213 7.52 1.20 8.19
CA ASP A 213 7.38 1.19 9.65
C ASP A 213 8.47 0.37 10.36
N ARG A 214 9.11 -0.57 9.66
CA ARG A 214 10.07 -1.53 10.22
C ARG A 214 11.49 -1.35 9.71
N GLU A 215 11.73 -0.38 8.83
CA GLU A 215 13.02 -0.14 8.19
C GLU A 215 13.62 -1.39 7.52
N ILE A 216 12.75 -2.19 6.88
CA ILE A 216 13.14 -3.40 6.12
C ILE A 216 12.64 -3.31 4.67
N PRO A 217 13.26 -4.03 3.72
CA PRO A 217 12.80 -4.01 2.33
C PRO A 217 11.38 -4.58 2.16
N ALA A 218 10.56 -3.94 1.31
CA ALA A 218 9.29 -4.53 0.91
C ALA A 218 9.51 -5.65 -0.11
N THR A 219 8.65 -6.69 -0.09
CA THR A 219 8.76 -7.81 -1.03
C THR A 219 8.73 -7.34 -2.49
N ALA A 220 7.91 -6.33 -2.80
CA ALA A 220 7.83 -5.76 -4.14
C ALA A 220 9.14 -5.09 -4.60
N ASP A 221 9.88 -4.47 -3.67
CA ASP A 221 11.14 -3.79 -3.97
C ASP A 221 12.28 -4.80 -4.07
N THR A 222 12.24 -5.89 -3.28
CA THR A 222 13.11 -7.06 -3.46
C THR A 222 12.92 -7.69 -4.84
N ILE A 223 11.68 -7.89 -5.28
CA ILE A 223 11.38 -8.40 -6.64
C ILE A 223 11.95 -7.45 -7.71
N ALA A 224 11.68 -6.14 -7.59
CA ALA A 224 12.17 -5.15 -8.54
C ALA A 224 13.70 -5.16 -8.60
N THR A 225 14.37 -5.21 -7.44
CA THR A 225 15.83 -5.29 -7.35
C THR A 225 16.36 -6.56 -8.00
N ALA A 226 15.77 -7.71 -7.71
CA ALA A 226 16.20 -9.01 -8.24
C ALA A 226 16.05 -9.11 -9.76
N VAL A 227 15.00 -8.53 -10.33
CA VAL A 227 14.70 -8.63 -11.77
C VAL A 227 15.38 -7.53 -12.58
N TRP A 228 15.40 -6.30 -12.07
CA TRP A 228 15.78 -5.12 -12.84
C TRP A 228 17.06 -4.44 -12.35
N GLY A 229 17.44 -4.67 -11.09
CA GLY A 229 18.56 -4.02 -10.43
C GLY A 229 19.76 -4.93 -10.17
N LEU A 230 19.64 -6.25 -10.39
CA LEU A 230 20.62 -7.23 -9.90
C LEU A 230 22.04 -6.93 -10.39
N GLN A 231 22.20 -6.50 -11.66
CA GLN A 231 23.51 -6.14 -12.22
C GLN A 231 24.21 -4.99 -11.49
N PHE A 232 23.47 -4.10 -10.82
CA PHE A 232 24.00 -2.93 -10.12
C PHE A 232 24.33 -3.21 -8.64
N ILE A 233 23.95 -4.37 -8.10
CA ILE A 233 24.23 -4.74 -6.71
C ILE A 233 25.71 -5.12 -6.55
N ARG A 234 26.45 -4.28 -5.81
CA ARG A 234 27.87 -4.47 -5.49
C ARG A 234 28.11 -5.46 -4.35
N ASN A 235 27.18 -5.54 -3.39
CA ASN A 235 27.26 -6.51 -2.29
C ASN A 235 27.07 -7.93 -2.83
N GLN A 236 28.13 -8.75 -2.79
CA GLN A 236 28.12 -10.09 -3.39
C GLN A 236 27.17 -11.06 -2.66
N GLU A 237 27.02 -10.94 -1.35
CA GLU A 237 26.14 -11.79 -0.56
C GLU A 237 24.68 -11.51 -0.90
N LEU A 238 24.27 -10.24 -0.88
CA LEU A 238 22.94 -9.82 -1.28
C LEU A 238 22.64 -10.19 -2.74
N ARG A 239 23.61 -10.01 -3.64
CA ARG A 239 23.46 -10.39 -5.05
C ARG A 239 23.22 -11.90 -5.19
N ARG A 240 23.93 -12.73 -4.42
CA ARG A 240 23.76 -14.19 -4.41
C ARG A 240 22.37 -14.56 -3.88
N GLU A 241 21.95 -14.00 -2.76
CA GLU A 241 20.62 -14.22 -2.18
C GLU A 241 19.49 -13.88 -3.17
N LEU A 242 19.56 -12.71 -3.82
CA LEU A 242 18.58 -12.33 -4.84
C LEU A 242 18.59 -13.27 -6.05
N ALA A 243 19.76 -13.74 -6.49
CA ALA A 243 19.87 -14.68 -7.59
C ALA A 243 19.32 -16.07 -7.24
N GLU A 244 19.52 -16.52 -6.00
CA GLU A 244 18.93 -17.75 -5.46
C GLU A 244 17.40 -17.66 -5.42
N GLY A 245 16.85 -16.53 -4.93
CA GLY A 245 15.41 -16.29 -4.96
C GLY A 245 14.80 -16.28 -6.37
N VAL A 246 15.51 -15.72 -7.36
CA VAL A 246 15.09 -15.80 -8.78
C VAL A 246 15.13 -17.23 -9.31
N THR A 247 16.14 -18.01 -8.91
CA THR A 247 16.25 -19.43 -9.29
C THR A 247 15.09 -20.24 -8.69
N GLU A 248 14.77 -19.99 -7.42
CA GLU A 248 13.63 -20.59 -6.75
C GLU A 248 12.30 -20.22 -7.41
N ALA A 249 12.12 -18.95 -7.79
CA ALA A 249 10.94 -18.51 -8.52
C ALA A 249 10.78 -19.27 -9.85
N ARG A 250 11.87 -19.51 -10.60
CA ARG A 250 11.83 -20.32 -11.84
C ARG A 250 11.45 -21.78 -11.58
N ARG A 251 11.91 -22.34 -10.45
CA ARG A 251 11.53 -23.68 -10.01
C ARG A 251 10.03 -23.75 -9.72
N ILE A 252 9.52 -22.85 -8.88
CA ILE A 252 8.07 -22.74 -8.58
C ILE A 252 7.27 -22.60 -9.88
N ARG A 253 7.72 -21.72 -10.79
CA ARG A 253 7.09 -21.47 -12.09
C ARG A 253 6.95 -22.70 -12.99
N THR A 254 7.91 -23.61 -12.93
CA THR A 254 8.01 -24.76 -13.84
C THR A 254 7.49 -26.04 -13.20
N GLU A 255 7.77 -26.23 -11.92
CA GLU A 255 7.53 -27.49 -11.20
C GLU A 255 6.28 -27.45 -10.30
N GLN A 256 5.75 -26.26 -9.97
CA GLN A 256 4.58 -26.11 -9.09
C GLN A 256 3.50 -25.18 -9.71
N PRO A 257 3.03 -25.44 -10.95
CA PRO A 257 2.01 -24.60 -11.59
C PRO A 257 0.69 -24.56 -10.79
N GLU A 258 0.32 -25.66 -10.13
CA GLU A 258 -0.89 -25.75 -9.29
C GLU A 258 -0.85 -24.82 -8.08
N LEU A 259 0.35 -24.54 -7.54
CA LEU A 259 0.50 -23.56 -6.47
C LEU A 259 0.23 -22.14 -6.98
N ILE A 260 0.69 -21.81 -8.19
CA ILE A 260 0.42 -20.51 -8.82
C ILE A 260 -1.07 -20.37 -9.09
N ASP A 261 -1.71 -21.41 -9.63
CA ASP A 261 -3.16 -21.42 -9.88
C ASP A 261 -3.96 -21.26 -8.59
N ALA A 262 -3.54 -21.91 -7.48
CA ALA A 262 -4.17 -21.74 -6.18
C ALA A 262 -4.04 -20.30 -5.64
N VAL A 263 -2.87 -19.67 -5.81
CA VAL A 263 -2.68 -18.26 -5.45
C VAL A 263 -3.59 -17.35 -6.28
N LEU A 264 -3.67 -17.55 -7.59
CA LEU A 264 -4.55 -16.77 -8.47
C LEU A 264 -6.03 -16.94 -8.09
N ALA A 265 -6.46 -18.16 -7.79
CA ALA A 265 -7.82 -18.47 -7.37
C ALA A 265 -8.20 -17.75 -6.05
N SER A 266 -7.22 -17.53 -5.16
CA SER A 266 -7.44 -16.79 -3.90
C SER A 266 -7.93 -15.36 -4.10
N ALA A 267 -7.74 -14.77 -5.29
CA ALA A 267 -8.26 -13.44 -5.61
C ALA A 267 -9.79 -13.36 -5.49
N SER A 268 -10.49 -14.48 -5.70
CA SER A 268 -11.95 -14.57 -5.54
C SER A 268 -12.43 -14.35 -4.10
N THR A 269 -11.55 -14.53 -3.11
CA THR A 269 -11.86 -14.32 -1.68
C THR A 269 -11.79 -12.85 -1.26
N VAL A 270 -11.20 -12.01 -2.11
CA VAL A 270 -11.12 -10.55 -1.91
C VAL A 270 -12.43 -9.92 -2.35
N ASP A 271 -12.91 -8.92 -1.60
CA ASP A 271 -14.04 -8.11 -2.00
C ASP A 271 -13.78 -7.44 -3.36
N GLN A 272 -14.52 -7.93 -4.35
CA GLN A 272 -14.44 -7.52 -5.75
C GLN A 272 -14.93 -6.09 -5.98
N ALA A 273 -15.70 -5.51 -5.05
CA ALA A 273 -16.12 -4.12 -5.12
C ALA A 273 -15.09 -3.15 -4.50
N SER A 274 -14.12 -3.66 -3.73
CA SER A 274 -13.06 -2.83 -3.15
C SER A 274 -12.05 -2.37 -4.20
N ASP A 275 -11.41 -1.21 -3.98
CA ASP A 275 -10.36 -0.69 -4.86
C ASP A 275 -9.24 -1.71 -5.12
N TYR A 276 -8.84 -2.39 -4.05
CA TYR A 276 -7.84 -3.45 -4.11
C TYR A 276 -8.31 -4.66 -4.93
N GLY A 277 -9.54 -5.13 -4.72
CA GLY A 277 -10.11 -6.25 -5.48
C GLY A 277 -10.30 -5.91 -6.97
N MET A 278 -10.74 -4.69 -7.28
CA MET A 278 -10.82 -4.19 -8.66
C MET A 278 -9.45 -4.14 -9.33
N ASN A 279 -8.43 -3.65 -8.63
CA ASN A 279 -7.06 -3.61 -9.15
C ASN A 279 -6.51 -5.02 -9.41
N LEU A 280 -6.72 -5.95 -8.49
CA LEU A 280 -6.35 -7.35 -8.71
C LEU A 280 -7.06 -7.91 -9.94
N ARG A 281 -8.37 -7.69 -10.10
CA ARG A 281 -9.10 -8.18 -11.28
C ARG A 281 -8.51 -7.63 -12.57
N THR A 282 -8.22 -6.33 -12.64
CA THR A 282 -7.59 -5.72 -13.82
C THR A 282 -6.23 -6.36 -14.10
N LEU A 283 -5.37 -6.48 -13.09
CA LEU A 283 -4.01 -7.02 -13.27
C LEU A 283 -4.00 -8.50 -13.67
N LEU A 284 -4.92 -9.29 -13.11
CA LEU A 284 -4.98 -10.73 -13.38
C LEU A 284 -5.67 -11.05 -14.72
N ALA A 285 -6.47 -10.12 -15.26
CA ALA A 285 -7.05 -10.24 -16.58
C ALA A 285 -6.02 -10.06 -17.71
N GLY A 286 -4.93 -9.32 -17.47
CA GLY A 286 -3.78 -9.21 -18.38
C GLY A 286 -2.75 -10.31 -18.16
N ASP A 287 -1.82 -10.48 -19.09
CA ASP A 287 -0.68 -11.40 -18.95
C ASP A 287 0.54 -10.72 -18.35
N TYR A 288 0.66 -9.41 -18.51
CA TYR A 288 1.79 -8.64 -18.01
C TYR A 288 1.36 -7.61 -16.95
N VAL A 289 2.20 -7.49 -15.91
CA VAL A 289 2.04 -6.53 -14.83
C VAL A 289 3.22 -5.55 -14.89
N SER A 290 2.92 -4.25 -14.98
CA SER A 290 3.97 -3.23 -14.99
C SER A 290 4.73 -3.18 -13.66
N ALA A 291 5.97 -2.67 -13.70
CA ALA A 291 6.78 -2.40 -12.51
C ALA A 291 6.05 -1.53 -11.47
N LYS A 292 5.14 -0.66 -11.91
CA LYS A 292 4.36 0.23 -11.05
C LYS A 292 3.30 -0.51 -10.24
N SER A 293 2.81 -1.63 -10.77
CA SER A 293 1.70 -2.42 -10.21
C SER A 293 2.12 -3.79 -9.69
N VAL A 294 3.40 -4.16 -9.87
CA VAL A 294 3.96 -5.45 -9.40
C VAL A 294 3.67 -5.70 -7.93
N GLY A 295 3.71 -4.66 -7.09
CA GLY A 295 3.43 -4.80 -5.66
C GLY A 295 1.99 -5.22 -5.35
N ILE A 296 1.01 -4.78 -6.15
CA ILE A 296 -0.40 -5.18 -5.98
C ILE A 296 -0.57 -6.64 -6.39
N ALA A 297 -0.09 -7.04 -7.57
CA ALA A 297 -0.16 -8.43 -8.01
C ALA A 297 0.58 -9.37 -7.04
N ALA A 298 1.80 -8.99 -6.61
CA ALA A 298 2.59 -9.76 -5.65
C ALA A 298 1.88 -9.91 -4.31
N SER A 299 1.11 -8.92 -3.85
CA SER A 299 0.40 -8.99 -2.56
C SER A 299 -0.62 -10.13 -2.45
N LEU A 300 -1.02 -10.71 -3.59
CA LEU A 300 -1.96 -11.84 -3.63
C LEU A 300 -1.42 -13.07 -2.88
N VAL A 301 -0.10 -13.28 -2.84
CA VAL A 301 0.49 -14.40 -2.09
C VAL A 301 0.18 -14.32 -0.59
N ALA A 302 0.02 -13.10 -0.05
CA ALA A 302 -0.34 -12.89 1.35
C ALA A 302 -1.83 -13.16 1.61
N VAL A 303 -2.69 -12.99 0.60
CA VAL A 303 -4.11 -13.42 0.67
C VAL A 303 -4.17 -14.94 0.74
N TYR A 304 -3.49 -15.60 -0.19
CA TYR A 304 -3.38 -17.06 -0.23
C TYR A 304 -2.82 -17.62 1.09
N ALA A 305 -1.69 -17.11 1.58
CA ALA A 305 -1.08 -17.60 2.83
C ALA A 305 -2.01 -17.46 4.03
N ARG A 306 -2.76 -16.35 4.15
CA ARG A 306 -3.77 -16.17 5.20
C ARG A 306 -4.94 -17.14 5.06
N GLN A 307 -5.37 -17.41 3.83
CA GLN A 307 -6.39 -18.43 3.57
C GLN A 307 -5.90 -19.81 4.02
N GLN A 308 -4.69 -20.22 3.62
CA GLN A 308 -4.11 -21.49 4.03
C GLN A 308 -3.95 -21.58 5.56
N GLN A 309 -3.56 -20.50 6.22
CA GLN A 309 -3.48 -20.45 7.68
C GLN A 309 -4.86 -20.67 8.31
N HIS A 310 -5.90 -19.97 7.83
CA HIS A 310 -7.25 -20.17 8.31
C HIS A 310 -7.78 -21.58 8.03
N GLU A 311 -7.47 -22.16 6.88
CA GLU A 311 -7.86 -23.53 6.54
C GLU A 311 -7.13 -24.55 7.42
N ALA A 312 -5.84 -24.37 7.69
CA ALA A 312 -5.07 -25.21 8.60
C ALA A 312 -5.60 -25.09 10.04
N GLU A 313 -5.84 -23.87 10.52
CA GLU A 313 -6.48 -23.62 11.82
C GLU A 313 -7.84 -24.32 11.89
N ARG A 314 -8.63 -24.26 10.81
CA ARG A 314 -9.93 -24.94 10.72
C ARG A 314 -9.81 -26.45 10.68
N ALA A 315 -8.78 -27.00 10.03
CA ALA A 315 -8.52 -28.43 9.96
C ALA A 315 -8.07 -29.02 11.30
N THR A 316 -7.46 -28.23 12.18
CA THR A 316 -7.14 -28.68 13.55
C THR A 316 -8.39 -28.88 14.40
N ILE A 317 -9.51 -28.26 14.05
CA ILE A 317 -10.75 -28.33 14.83
C ILE A 317 -11.46 -29.66 14.56
N ALA A 318 -11.68 -30.42 15.63
CA ALA A 318 -12.31 -31.71 15.56
C ALA A 318 -13.81 -31.55 15.23
N PRO A 319 -14.35 -32.34 14.28
CA PRO A 319 -15.77 -32.34 13.99
C PRO A 319 -16.59 -32.91 15.16
N GLY A 320 -17.86 -32.53 15.24
CA GLY A 320 -18.80 -33.00 16.26
C GLY A 320 -18.86 -32.14 17.52
N PHE A 321 -19.65 -32.63 18.48
CA PHE A 321 -20.03 -31.89 19.69
C PHE A 321 -19.43 -32.53 20.94
N VAL A 322 -19.16 -31.72 21.95
CA VAL A 322 -18.57 -32.15 23.22
C VAL A 322 -19.51 -33.10 23.98
N ALA A 323 -20.81 -32.86 23.93
CA ALA A 323 -21.83 -33.71 24.55
C ALA A 323 -23.21 -33.51 23.88
N PRO A 324 -24.17 -34.44 24.05
CA PRO A 324 -25.53 -34.29 23.53
C PRO A 324 -26.29 -33.06 24.06
N LYS A 325 -27.30 -32.59 23.34
CA LYS A 325 -28.17 -31.49 23.81
C LYS A 325 -28.82 -31.85 25.15
N GLY A 326 -28.84 -30.90 26.09
CA GLY A 326 -29.34 -31.08 27.45
C GLY A 326 -28.34 -31.74 28.42
N ALA A 327 -27.22 -32.28 27.95
CA ALA A 327 -26.20 -32.87 28.81
C ALA A 327 -25.49 -31.81 29.66
N LYS A 328 -25.01 -32.23 30.83
CA LYS A 328 -24.12 -31.43 31.67
C LYS A 328 -22.68 -31.75 31.29
N VAL A 329 -21.89 -30.70 31.12
CA VAL A 329 -20.43 -30.76 30.93
C VAL A 329 -19.80 -30.25 32.21
N THR A 330 -18.88 -31.01 32.80
CA THR A 330 -18.17 -30.68 34.02
C THR A 330 -16.69 -31.00 33.86
N ASP A 331 -15.84 -30.25 34.54
CA ASP A 331 -14.38 -30.44 34.59
C ASP A 331 -13.73 -30.62 33.21
N LEU A 332 -14.12 -29.77 32.26
CA LEU A 332 -13.58 -29.80 30.90
C LEU A 332 -12.58 -28.69 30.68
N ASP A 333 -11.35 -29.06 30.32
CA ASP A 333 -10.28 -28.12 30.01
C ASP A 333 -10.40 -27.58 28.59
N ALA A 334 -10.23 -26.26 28.47
CA ALA A 334 -10.30 -25.56 27.20
C ALA A 334 -9.41 -24.32 27.18
N THR A 335 -9.10 -23.86 25.98
CA THR A 335 -8.41 -22.59 25.74
C THR A 335 -9.40 -21.60 25.14
N VAL A 336 -9.42 -20.37 25.65
CA VAL A 336 -10.22 -19.29 25.07
C VAL A 336 -9.64 -18.93 23.70
N THR A 337 -10.44 -19.07 22.63
CA THR A 337 -10.03 -18.69 21.27
C THR A 337 -10.61 -17.35 20.84
N VAL A 338 -11.81 -17.02 21.31
CA VAL A 338 -12.44 -15.73 21.06
C VAL A 338 -13.04 -15.22 22.36
N SER A 339 -12.77 -13.96 22.67
CA SER A 339 -13.45 -13.20 23.72
C SER A 339 -13.88 -11.85 23.14
N ARG A 340 -15.18 -11.60 23.09
CA ARG A 340 -15.74 -10.34 22.57
C ARG A 340 -16.89 -9.86 23.43
N ILE A 341 -16.78 -8.64 23.92
CA ILE A 341 -17.88 -7.95 24.61
C ILE A 341 -18.82 -7.36 23.56
N ILE A 342 -20.10 -7.70 23.68
CA ILE A 342 -21.18 -7.22 22.82
C ILE A 342 -22.07 -6.30 23.67
N PRO A 343 -22.08 -4.99 23.41
CA PRO A 343 -23.00 -4.08 24.09
C PRO A 343 -24.44 -4.38 23.67
N GLY A 344 -25.37 -4.32 24.63
CA GLY A 344 -26.78 -4.60 24.41
C GLY A 344 -27.69 -3.69 25.22
N HIS A 345 -28.91 -3.46 24.74
CA HIS A 345 -29.90 -2.56 25.36
C HIS A 345 -30.27 -2.92 26.82
N TYR A 346 -30.01 -4.16 27.24
CA TYR A 346 -30.33 -4.68 28.57
C TYR A 346 -29.08 -5.14 29.35
N GLY A 347 -27.91 -4.63 28.98
CA GLY A 347 -26.61 -5.01 29.56
C GLY A 347 -25.70 -5.72 28.55
N ALA A 348 -24.39 -5.65 28.80
CA ALA A 348 -23.38 -6.29 27.96
C ALA A 348 -23.43 -7.81 28.07
N LYS A 349 -23.11 -8.49 26.97
CA LYS A 349 -22.86 -9.93 26.94
C LYS A 349 -21.44 -10.18 26.48
N THR A 350 -20.76 -11.18 27.04
CA THR A 350 -19.46 -11.63 26.51
C THR A 350 -19.68 -12.89 25.69
N LEU A 351 -19.29 -12.86 24.42
CA LEU A 351 -19.17 -14.03 23.56
C LEU A 351 -17.80 -14.67 23.82
N LEU A 352 -17.83 -15.91 24.27
CA LEU A 352 -16.66 -16.76 24.40
C LEU A 352 -16.77 -17.93 23.41
N VAL A 353 -15.69 -18.17 22.67
CA VAL A 353 -15.45 -19.43 21.96
C VAL A 353 -14.25 -20.07 22.63
N LEU A 354 -14.42 -21.32 23.05
CA LEU A 354 -13.42 -22.12 23.73
C LEU A 354 -13.07 -23.31 22.83
N ARG A 355 -11.81 -23.69 22.76
CA ARG A 355 -11.34 -24.92 22.12
C ARG A 355 -10.93 -25.92 23.19
N THR A 356 -11.58 -27.08 23.24
CA THR A 356 -11.25 -28.16 24.18
C THR A 356 -9.92 -28.81 23.82
N GLU A 357 -9.36 -29.62 24.73
CA GLU A 357 -8.16 -30.42 24.42
C GLU A 357 -8.37 -31.42 23.27
N GLY A 358 -9.61 -31.88 23.08
CA GLY A 358 -10.03 -32.68 21.91
C GLY A 358 -10.24 -31.85 20.64
N ASN A 359 -9.84 -30.57 20.63
CA ASN A 359 -10.03 -29.60 19.55
C ASN A 359 -11.47 -29.34 19.11
N GLN A 360 -12.46 -29.64 19.96
CA GLN A 360 -13.87 -29.32 19.69
C GLN A 360 -14.17 -27.88 20.14
N LEU A 361 -15.13 -27.23 19.49
CA LEU A 361 -15.51 -25.85 19.86
C LEU A 361 -16.69 -25.82 20.82
N VAL A 362 -16.57 -24.99 21.85
CA VAL A 362 -17.63 -24.65 22.79
C VAL A 362 -17.91 -23.16 22.70
N LYS A 363 -19.17 -22.81 22.47
CA LYS A 363 -19.62 -21.41 22.36
C LYS A 363 -20.48 -21.06 23.56
N TRP A 364 -20.16 -19.95 24.22
CA TRP A 364 -20.92 -19.46 25.35
C TRP A 364 -21.19 -17.96 25.25
N PHE A 365 -22.47 -17.58 25.34
CA PHE A 365 -22.87 -16.21 25.60
C PHE A 365 -23.03 -16.02 27.11
N ALA A 366 -22.00 -15.47 27.75
CA ALA A 366 -22.04 -15.09 29.14
C ALA A 366 -22.86 -13.81 29.33
N THR A 367 -23.61 -13.75 30.43
CA THR A 367 -24.28 -12.51 30.85
C THR A 367 -23.28 -11.62 31.60
N GLY A 368 -23.30 -10.32 31.29
CA GLY A 368 -22.40 -9.34 31.88
C GLY A 368 -21.04 -9.30 31.20
N LEU A 369 -20.18 -8.43 31.73
CA LEU A 369 -18.78 -8.33 31.37
C LEU A 369 -18.02 -9.50 32.01
N ARG A 370 -17.34 -10.28 31.17
CA ARG A 370 -16.38 -11.31 31.59
C ARG A 370 -15.03 -10.95 30.98
N ASP A 371 -14.02 -10.96 31.84
CA ASP A 371 -12.65 -10.64 31.47
C ASP A 371 -11.90 -11.95 31.24
N PHE A 372 -11.81 -12.35 29.98
CA PHE A 372 -11.04 -13.50 29.53
C PHE A 372 -10.29 -13.10 28.29
N GLU A 373 -9.02 -13.49 28.19
CA GLU A 373 -8.17 -13.17 27.06
C GLU A 373 -8.04 -14.36 26.10
N PRO A 374 -8.03 -14.14 24.77
CA PRO A 374 -7.66 -15.18 23.83
C PRO A 374 -6.28 -15.78 24.16
N GLY A 375 -6.20 -17.11 24.25
CA GLY A 375 -5.01 -17.85 24.67
C GLY A 375 -5.05 -18.34 26.13
N GLN A 376 -5.93 -17.79 26.96
CA GLN A 376 -6.09 -18.19 28.36
C GLN A 376 -6.60 -19.63 28.47
N ARG A 377 -5.96 -20.44 29.32
CA ARG A 377 -6.46 -21.77 29.68
C ARG A 377 -7.48 -21.66 30.80
N VAL A 378 -8.64 -22.29 30.59
CA VAL A 378 -9.77 -22.27 31.52
C VAL A 378 -10.31 -23.67 31.70
N ARG A 379 -10.82 -23.95 32.90
CA ARG A 379 -11.59 -25.15 33.20
C ARG A 379 -13.08 -24.81 33.25
N ILE A 380 -13.88 -25.51 32.45
CA ILE A 380 -15.34 -25.46 32.50
C ILE A 380 -15.80 -26.34 33.66
N LEU A 381 -15.92 -25.77 34.86
CA LEU A 381 -16.37 -26.48 36.06
C LEU A 381 -17.77 -27.07 35.90
N ARG A 382 -18.67 -26.31 35.28
CA ARG A 382 -20.01 -26.77 34.94
C ARG A 382 -20.56 -25.97 33.77
N ALA A 383 -21.27 -26.62 32.86
CA ALA A 383 -22.09 -26.00 31.84
C ALA A 383 -23.20 -26.96 31.42
N THR A 384 -24.27 -26.45 30.81
CA THR A 384 -25.31 -27.28 30.19
C THR A 384 -25.34 -27.03 28.70
N VAL A 385 -25.25 -28.09 27.90
CA VAL A 385 -25.38 -28.02 26.44
C VAL A 385 -26.80 -27.57 26.12
N LYS A 386 -26.92 -26.35 25.61
CA LYS A 386 -28.19 -25.79 25.16
C LYS A 386 -28.50 -26.29 23.75
N ASP A 387 -27.51 -26.23 22.87
CA ASP A 387 -27.71 -26.50 21.45
C ASP A 387 -26.44 -26.97 20.75
N HIS A 388 -26.61 -27.43 19.52
CA HIS A 388 -25.57 -27.79 18.57
C HIS A 388 -25.76 -26.90 17.35
N GLU A 389 -24.75 -26.09 17.05
CA GLU A 389 -24.76 -25.18 15.91
C GLU A 389 -23.58 -25.49 15.00
N THR A 390 -23.73 -25.24 13.70
CA THR A 390 -22.62 -25.25 12.76
C THR A 390 -22.39 -23.83 12.28
N PHE A 391 -21.22 -23.25 12.57
CA PHE A 391 -20.86 -21.90 12.15
C PHE A 391 -19.66 -21.94 11.21
N ARG A 392 -19.81 -21.39 10.00
CA ARG A 392 -18.78 -21.45 8.93
C ARG A 392 -18.24 -22.88 8.73
N GLY A 393 -19.15 -23.87 8.72
CA GLY A 393 -18.81 -25.28 8.52
C GLY A 393 -18.07 -25.95 9.70
N GLN A 394 -18.09 -25.36 10.89
CA GLN A 394 -17.53 -25.96 12.10
C GLN A 394 -18.59 -26.18 13.16
N ASP A 395 -18.60 -27.37 13.74
CA ASP A 395 -19.50 -27.74 14.81
C ASP A 395 -19.13 -27.04 16.11
N GLN A 396 -20.12 -26.40 16.73
CA GLN A 396 -20.00 -25.66 17.97
C GLN A 396 -21.04 -26.17 18.97
N THR A 397 -20.55 -26.56 20.15
CA THR A 397 -21.41 -26.92 21.28
C THR A 397 -21.82 -25.64 22.00
N VAL A 398 -23.07 -25.23 21.85
CA VAL A 398 -23.59 -24.04 22.52
C VAL A 398 -23.94 -24.40 23.95
N VAL A 399 -23.28 -23.76 24.90
CA VAL A 399 -23.50 -23.99 26.33
C VAL A 399 -24.17 -22.80 27.01
N THR A 400 -24.85 -23.09 28.11
CA THR A 400 -25.44 -22.08 29.00
C THR A 400 -25.08 -22.36 30.45
N ARG A 401 -25.23 -21.32 31.27
CA ARG A 401 -24.94 -21.36 32.72
C ARG A 401 -23.54 -21.90 33.02
N ALA A 402 -22.58 -21.61 32.15
CA ALA A 402 -21.22 -22.07 32.33
C ALA A 402 -20.57 -21.36 33.53
N LYS A 403 -19.76 -22.08 34.29
CA LYS A 403 -18.83 -21.54 35.27
C LYS A 403 -17.43 -21.91 34.80
N LEU A 404 -16.63 -20.89 34.50
CA LEU A 404 -15.24 -21.02 34.13
C LEU A 404 -14.36 -20.67 35.33
N GLU A 405 -13.23 -21.33 35.43
CA GLU A 405 -12.16 -21.04 36.38
C GLU A 405 -10.83 -21.02 35.63
N ASP A 406 -9.96 -20.11 36.01
CA ASP A 406 -8.61 -20.03 35.44
C ASP A 406 -7.78 -21.18 35.96
N PHE A 407 -7.04 -21.84 35.07
CA PHE A 407 -6.19 -22.95 35.45
C PHE A 407 -4.85 -22.84 34.72
N GLU A 408 -3.82 -22.43 35.45
CA GLU A 408 -2.44 -22.70 35.06
C GLU A 408 -2.13 -24.16 35.41
N PRO A 409 -1.53 -24.94 34.48
CA PRO A 409 -1.06 -26.27 34.84
C PRO A 409 -0.01 -26.15 35.95
N ALA A 410 -0.08 -27.05 36.93
CA ALA A 410 1.06 -27.28 37.81
C ALA A 410 2.26 -27.68 36.92
N VAL A 411 3.37 -26.95 37.05
CA VAL A 411 4.63 -27.16 36.33
C VAL A 411 5.11 -28.60 36.44
#